data_AF-A0A8H3HG13-F1
#
_entry.id   AF-A0A8H3HG13-F1
#
_cell.length_a   1.000
_cell.length_b   1.000
_cell.length_c   1.000
_cell.angle_alpha   90.00
_cell.angle_beta   90.00
_cell.angle_gamma   90.00
#
_symmetry.space_group_name_H-M   'P 1'
#
loop_
_entity.id
_entity.type
_entity.pdbx_description
1 polymer ?
#
loop_
_entity_poly.entity_id
_entity_poly.type
_entity_poly.pdbx_seq_one_letter_code
_entity_poly.pdbx_strand_id
1 'polypeptide(L)'
;MNPNQTDFYLFMAAGRSLSLFVIVSIPIPNSGPSKDFSASTPISSTVLDQSSTSIRTMSSSHSLPRGIYRISDGSGRWLSQSGVKPGTGAGTQLVLLTEDEGTDAGFNWILEYDKSQSAYTLQNAASGLYASFEGNPMENAHLGAHPIPRYYDLVPNGSQGLKVMLRGSKLRLNTSPCMMYPPMIALSTDTNAKPSETSIVWEFHLQRQSMT
;
A
#
# COMPACT_ATOMS: atom_id res chain seq x y z
N MET A 1 -9.62 18.20 45.86
CA MET A 1 -10.31 17.43 44.80
C MET A 1 -9.59 17.72 43.50
N ASN A 2 -9.01 16.69 42.87
CA ASN A 2 -8.11 16.80 41.72
C ASN A 2 -8.93 16.52 40.44
N PRO A 3 -8.98 17.43 39.44
CA PRO A 3 -9.89 17.29 38.29
C PRO A 3 -9.43 16.30 37.19
N ASN A 4 -8.33 15.57 37.39
CA ASN A 4 -7.78 14.65 36.39
C ASN A 4 -7.90 13.18 36.80
N GLN A 5 -9.12 12.71 37.08
CA GLN A 5 -9.37 11.28 37.25
C GLN A 5 -9.96 10.72 35.95
N THR A 6 -9.22 9.82 35.30
CA THR A 6 -9.67 9.07 34.12
C THR A 6 -10.11 7.69 34.60
N ASP A 7 -11.40 7.40 34.54
CA ASP A 7 -11.94 6.10 34.93
C ASP A 7 -11.99 5.15 33.72
N PHE A 8 -11.49 3.93 33.91
CA PHE A 8 -11.49 2.86 32.91
C PHE A 8 -12.60 1.85 33.23
N TYR A 9 -13.48 1.58 32.28
CA TYR A 9 -14.51 0.54 32.40
C TYR A 9 -14.16 -0.68 31.54
N LEU A 10 -14.05 -1.84 32.19
CA LEU A 10 -13.84 -3.12 31.53
C LEU A 10 -15.16 -3.89 31.47
N PHE A 11 -15.68 -4.10 30.27
CA PHE A 11 -16.86 -4.96 30.05
C PHE A 11 -16.41 -6.33 29.54
N MET A 12 -16.85 -7.40 30.24
CA MET A 12 -16.66 -8.78 29.78
C MET A 12 -17.93 -9.27 29.09
N ALA A 13 -17.85 -9.53 27.78
CA ALA A 13 -18.86 -10.30 27.05
C ALA A 13 -18.34 -11.72 26.82
N ALA A 14 -19.13 -12.72 27.20
CA ALA A 14 -18.75 -14.12 27.07
C ALA A 14 -18.60 -14.53 25.59
N GLY A 15 -17.39 -14.92 25.20
CA GLY A 15 -17.14 -15.74 24.02
C GLY A 15 -17.07 -15.01 22.67
N ARG A 16 -16.04 -14.18 22.45
CA ARG A 16 -15.25 -14.02 21.20
C ARG A 16 -14.39 -12.74 21.26
N SER A 17 -13.19 -12.84 20.67
CA SER A 17 -12.16 -11.82 20.34
C SER A 17 -12.14 -10.49 21.12
N LEU A 18 -11.07 -10.26 21.88
CA LEU A 18 -10.78 -9.01 22.59
C LEU A 18 -10.68 -7.83 21.62
N SER A 19 -11.53 -6.81 21.78
CA SER A 19 -11.37 -5.50 21.14
C SER A 19 -11.36 -4.42 22.21
N LEU A 20 -10.24 -3.67 22.29
CA LEU A 20 -10.07 -2.56 23.21
C LEU A 20 -10.62 -1.29 22.55
N PHE A 21 -11.61 -0.66 23.18
CA PHE A 21 -12.13 0.64 22.76
C PHE A 21 -11.69 1.70 23.77
N VAL A 22 -10.97 2.72 23.30
CA VAL A 22 -10.59 3.88 24.11
C VAL A 22 -11.53 5.02 23.74
N ILE A 23 -12.33 5.50 24.69
CA ILE A 23 -13.18 6.69 24.53
C ILE A 23 -12.47 7.87 25.20
N VAL A 24 -12.10 8.87 24.40
CA VAL A 24 -11.52 10.13 24.89
C VAL A 24 -12.61 11.19 24.90
N SER A 25 -13.01 11.63 26.09
CA SER A 25 -13.90 12.78 26.26
C SER A 25 -13.09 14.07 26.24
N ILE A 26 -13.32 14.92 25.23
CA ILE A 26 -12.69 16.24 25.10
C ILE A 26 -13.66 17.30 25.66
N PRO A 27 -13.24 18.18 26.58
CA PRO A 27 -14.11 19.26 27.07
C PRO A 27 -14.30 20.35 25.99
N ILE A 28 -15.55 20.77 25.81
CA ILE A 28 -15.95 21.89 24.95
C ILE A 28 -15.82 23.20 25.75
N PRO A 29 -15.04 24.20 25.31
CA PRO A 29 -15.06 25.50 25.94
C PRO A 29 -16.31 26.29 25.55
N ASN A 30 -16.99 26.82 26.58
CA ASN A 30 -18.18 27.65 26.49
C ASN A 30 -17.76 29.09 26.83
N SER A 31 -17.90 30.05 25.91
CA SER A 31 -17.99 31.49 26.27
C SER A 31 -18.46 32.39 25.12
N GLY A 32 -19.75 32.74 25.17
CA GLY A 32 -20.23 34.13 25.28
C GLY A 32 -20.40 35.00 24.01
N PRO A 33 -21.44 35.86 23.94
CA PRO A 33 -21.78 36.66 22.76
C PRO A 33 -21.16 38.07 22.80
N SER A 34 -20.84 38.64 21.63
CA SER A 34 -20.60 40.09 21.48
C SER A 34 -21.26 40.65 20.23
N LYS A 35 -22.02 41.72 20.46
CA LYS A 35 -22.82 42.53 19.54
C LYS A 35 -22.00 43.39 18.55
N ASP A 36 -22.63 43.61 17.40
CA ASP A 36 -22.74 44.83 16.60
C ASP A 36 -21.49 45.66 16.26
N PHE A 37 -21.17 45.77 14.97
CA PHE A 37 -20.92 47.06 14.30
C PHE A 37 -21.32 46.99 12.83
N SER A 38 -22.02 48.05 12.39
CA SER A 38 -22.72 48.16 11.10
C SER A 38 -21.88 48.76 9.96
N ALA A 39 -22.27 48.35 8.74
CA ALA A 39 -22.40 49.10 7.49
C ALA A 39 -21.16 49.54 6.68
N SER A 40 -21.10 49.10 5.40
CA SER A 40 -21.08 49.97 4.21
C SER A 40 -21.27 49.17 2.89
N THR A 41 -22.44 49.36 2.27
CA THR A 41 -22.84 49.43 0.83
C THR A 41 -22.25 48.56 -0.30
N PRO A 42 -23.05 48.32 -1.37
CA PRO A 42 -22.90 47.22 -2.33
C PRO A 42 -22.12 47.63 -3.59
N ILE A 43 -21.48 46.65 -4.24
CA ILE A 43 -21.01 46.78 -5.61
C ILE A 43 -21.56 45.61 -6.41
N SER A 44 -22.52 45.92 -7.28
CA SER A 44 -22.88 45.07 -8.41
C SER A 44 -21.82 45.19 -9.49
N SER A 45 -21.29 44.05 -9.95
CA SER A 45 -20.78 43.96 -11.32
C SER A 45 -20.95 42.54 -11.86
N THR A 46 -21.92 42.46 -12.77
CA THR A 46 -21.84 41.78 -14.07
C THR A 46 -21.70 40.24 -14.09
N VAL A 47 -22.84 39.63 -14.43
CA VAL A 47 -22.99 38.29 -15.00
C VAL A 47 -22.40 38.24 -16.41
N LEU A 48 -21.43 37.37 -16.64
CA LEU A 48 -20.95 36.75 -17.89
C LEU A 48 -19.86 35.76 -17.45
N ASP A 49 -19.76 34.50 -17.81
CA ASP A 49 -20.48 33.63 -18.72
C ASP A 49 -20.19 32.20 -18.24
N GLN A 50 -21.11 31.29 -18.50
CA GLN A 50 -21.01 29.88 -18.13
C GLN A 50 -19.86 29.25 -18.93
N SER A 51 -18.80 28.89 -18.23
CA SER A 51 -17.97 27.75 -18.62
C SER A 51 -17.91 26.84 -17.41
N SER A 52 -18.98 26.05 -17.28
CA SER A 52 -19.00 24.83 -16.48
C SER A 52 -17.96 23.86 -17.03
N THR A 53 -16.69 24.14 -16.81
CA THR A 53 -15.66 23.12 -16.88
C THR A 53 -15.88 22.30 -15.62
N SER A 54 -16.74 21.28 -15.75
CA SER A 54 -16.72 20.14 -14.84
C SER A 54 -15.27 19.72 -14.74
N ILE A 55 -14.60 20.13 -13.66
CA ILE A 55 -13.50 19.35 -13.12
C ILE A 55 -14.22 18.09 -12.64
N ARG A 56 -14.41 17.17 -13.58
CA ARG A 56 -14.53 15.76 -13.29
C ARG A 56 -13.23 15.47 -12.55
N THR A 57 -13.27 15.61 -11.24
CA THR A 57 -12.36 14.94 -10.34
C THR A 57 -12.54 13.48 -10.70
N MET A 58 -11.73 13.01 -11.64
CA MET A 58 -11.63 11.60 -11.98
C MET A 58 -10.91 10.95 -10.80
N SER A 59 -11.61 10.85 -9.67
CA SER A 59 -11.36 9.79 -8.71
C SER A 59 -11.81 8.48 -9.36
N SER A 60 -11.12 8.08 -10.43
CA SER A 60 -11.07 6.66 -10.76
C SER A 60 -10.28 6.05 -9.62
N SER A 61 -10.97 5.44 -8.66
CA SER A 61 -10.35 4.45 -7.80
C SER A 61 -9.74 3.41 -8.74
N HIS A 62 -8.43 3.52 -9.02
CA HIS A 62 -7.68 2.58 -9.84
C HIS A 62 -7.54 1.29 -9.02
N SER A 63 -8.65 0.57 -8.86
CA SER A 63 -8.66 -0.76 -8.29
C SER A 63 -8.33 -1.74 -9.41
N LEU A 64 -7.15 -2.35 -9.35
CA LEU A 64 -6.85 -3.49 -10.21
C LEU A 64 -7.84 -4.64 -9.92
N PRO A 65 -8.37 -5.31 -10.94
CA PRO A 65 -9.26 -6.45 -10.73
C PRO A 65 -8.51 -7.62 -10.13
N ARG A 66 -9.23 -8.51 -9.44
CA ARG A 66 -8.67 -9.80 -9.00
C ARG A 66 -8.19 -10.59 -10.22
N GLY A 67 -7.03 -11.21 -10.12
CA GLY A 67 -6.48 -12.04 -11.19
C GLY A 67 -5.06 -12.51 -10.93
N ILE A 68 -4.51 -13.27 -11.87
CA ILE A 68 -3.09 -13.64 -11.88
C ILE A 68 -2.35 -12.59 -12.69
N TYR A 69 -1.30 -12.05 -12.12
CA TYR A 69 -0.46 -11.02 -12.71
C TYR A 69 0.98 -11.47 -12.78
N ARG A 70 1.66 -11.03 -13.83
CA ARG A 70 3.12 -10.89 -13.82
C ARG A 70 3.45 -9.43 -13.50
N ILE A 71 4.33 -9.22 -12.54
CA ILE A 71 4.59 -7.88 -11.97
C ILE A 71 6.02 -7.48 -12.35
N SER A 72 6.18 -6.40 -13.12
CA SER A 72 7.47 -5.93 -13.63
C SER A 72 7.94 -4.66 -12.91
N ASP A 73 9.24 -4.44 -12.88
CA ASP A 73 9.86 -3.19 -12.45
C ASP A 73 10.01 -2.14 -13.56
N GLY A 74 9.47 -2.41 -14.76
CA GLY A 74 9.56 -1.54 -15.94
C GLY A 74 10.91 -1.57 -16.66
N SER A 75 11.88 -2.36 -16.17
CA SER A 75 13.23 -2.50 -16.74
C SER A 75 13.50 -3.88 -17.34
N GLY A 76 12.44 -4.63 -17.66
CA GLY A 76 12.53 -5.98 -18.21
C GLY A 76 12.75 -7.09 -17.18
N ARG A 77 12.67 -6.77 -15.88
CA ARG A 77 12.70 -7.76 -14.80
C ARG A 77 11.32 -7.92 -14.17
N TRP A 78 11.12 -9.08 -13.57
CA TRP A 78 9.86 -9.53 -13.02
C TRP A 78 10.03 -9.95 -11.56
N LEU A 79 9.05 -9.59 -10.72
CA LEU A 79 8.96 -10.05 -9.35
C LEU A 79 8.80 -11.58 -9.35
N SER A 80 9.77 -12.27 -8.79
CA SER A 80 9.75 -13.72 -8.63
C SER A 80 9.82 -14.08 -7.16
N GLN A 81 9.03 -15.08 -6.77
CA GLN A 81 9.40 -15.90 -5.63
C GLN A 81 10.69 -16.63 -6.05
N SER A 82 11.81 -16.44 -5.35
CA SER A 82 13.02 -17.17 -5.71
C SER A 82 12.78 -18.65 -5.45
N GLY A 83 12.68 -19.40 -6.53
CA GLY A 83 12.60 -20.86 -6.56
C GLY A 83 13.97 -21.38 -6.95
N VAL A 84 14.78 -21.64 -5.94
CA VAL A 84 16.00 -22.46 -5.97
C VAL A 84 15.83 -23.66 -6.93
N LYS A 85 16.59 -23.70 -8.03
CA LYS A 85 17.28 -24.96 -8.34
C LYS A 85 18.13 -25.29 -7.10
N PRO A 86 18.18 -26.55 -6.63
CA PRO A 86 19.06 -26.92 -5.52
C PRO A 86 20.47 -26.33 -5.74
N GLY A 87 20.96 -25.54 -4.78
CA GLY A 87 22.31 -24.95 -4.82
C GLY A 87 22.42 -23.42 -4.92
N THR A 88 21.33 -22.65 -5.04
CA THR A 88 21.39 -21.17 -5.18
C THR A 88 21.18 -20.37 -3.88
N GLY A 89 20.97 -21.03 -2.74
CA GLY A 89 21.06 -20.42 -1.40
C GLY A 89 20.06 -19.30 -1.06
N ALA A 90 19.11 -18.97 -1.95
CA ALA A 90 18.25 -17.79 -1.80
C ALA A 90 16.96 -18.00 -0.97
N GLY A 91 16.71 -19.20 -0.44
CA GLY A 91 15.59 -19.45 0.48
C GLY A 91 14.21 -19.04 -0.07
N THR A 92 13.34 -18.55 0.81
CA THR A 92 12.00 -18.02 0.48
C THR A 92 12.02 -16.55 0.01
N GLN A 93 13.19 -15.98 -0.31
CA GLN A 93 13.33 -14.56 -0.62
C GLN A 93 12.60 -14.16 -1.92
N LEU A 94 12.12 -12.93 -2.01
CA LEU A 94 11.63 -12.34 -3.26
C LEU A 94 12.74 -11.57 -3.97
N VAL A 95 12.80 -11.77 -5.28
CA VAL A 95 13.85 -11.24 -6.16
C VAL A 95 13.27 -10.72 -7.47
N LEU A 96 14.05 -9.92 -8.18
CA LEU A 96 13.79 -9.52 -9.57
C LEU A 96 14.64 -10.37 -10.51
N LEU A 97 13.99 -11.02 -11.47
CA LEU A 97 14.65 -11.86 -12.47
C LEU A 97 14.19 -11.46 -13.87
N THR A 98 15.06 -11.61 -14.86
CA THR A 98 14.64 -11.61 -16.27
C THR A 98 13.86 -12.90 -16.58
N GLU A 99 13.15 -12.94 -17.71
CA GLU A 99 12.36 -14.13 -18.09
C GLU A 99 13.22 -15.40 -18.17
N ASP A 100 14.44 -15.30 -18.70
CA ASP A 100 15.38 -16.41 -18.88
C ASP A 100 15.95 -16.95 -17.56
N GLU A 101 15.88 -16.17 -16.48
CA GLU A 101 16.48 -16.51 -15.19
C GLU A 101 15.49 -17.12 -14.21
N GLY A 102 14.20 -16.83 -14.36
CA GLY A 102 13.16 -17.32 -13.48
C GLY A 102 12.39 -18.52 -14.06
N THR A 103 11.26 -18.78 -13.44
CA THR A 103 10.32 -19.81 -13.88
C THR A 103 8.93 -19.20 -13.93
N ASP A 104 8.09 -19.68 -14.85
CA ASP A 104 6.70 -19.21 -14.95
C ASP A 104 5.96 -19.32 -13.60
N ALA A 105 6.17 -20.43 -12.87
CA ALA A 105 5.63 -20.63 -11.53
C ALA A 105 6.08 -19.56 -10.51
N GLY A 106 7.33 -19.08 -10.62
CA GLY A 106 7.86 -18.04 -9.75
C GLY A 106 7.31 -16.64 -10.04
N PHE A 107 6.89 -16.38 -11.29
CA PHE A 107 6.45 -15.06 -11.76
C PHE A 107 4.96 -14.78 -11.64
N ASN A 108 4.14 -15.81 -11.41
CA ASN A 108 2.69 -15.67 -11.40
C ASN A 108 2.16 -15.37 -10.00
N TRP A 109 1.57 -14.18 -9.83
CA TRP A 109 1.05 -13.67 -8.56
C TRP A 109 -0.45 -13.43 -8.63
N ILE A 110 -1.22 -14.06 -7.73
CA ILE A 110 -2.61 -13.74 -7.48
C ILE A 110 -2.66 -12.41 -6.73
N LEU A 111 -3.30 -11.43 -7.34
CA LEU A 111 -3.66 -10.16 -6.72
C LEU A 111 -5.11 -10.24 -6.23
N GLU A 112 -5.33 -10.05 -4.94
CA GLU A 112 -6.66 -10.06 -4.32
C GLU A 112 -6.87 -8.85 -3.43
N TYR A 113 -8.07 -8.25 -3.50
CA TYR A 113 -8.45 -7.12 -2.66
C TYR A 113 -9.23 -7.61 -1.44
N ASP A 114 -8.66 -7.42 -0.26
CA ASP A 114 -9.33 -7.70 1.01
C ASP A 114 -10.18 -6.50 1.43
N LYS A 115 -11.51 -6.68 1.41
CA LYS A 115 -12.47 -5.63 1.79
C LYS A 115 -12.37 -5.24 3.27
N SER A 116 -12.02 -6.17 4.16
CA SER A 116 -11.92 -5.91 5.60
C SER A 116 -10.72 -5.03 5.92
N GLN A 117 -9.61 -5.21 5.18
CA GLN A 117 -8.40 -4.40 5.33
C GLN A 117 -8.38 -3.19 4.39
N SER A 118 -9.28 -3.16 3.41
CA SER A 118 -9.33 -2.18 2.32
C SER A 118 -7.99 -2.06 1.60
N ALA A 119 -7.35 -3.20 1.31
CA ALA A 119 -5.99 -3.28 0.77
C ALA A 119 -5.78 -4.58 -0.02
N TYR A 120 -4.68 -4.64 -0.78
CA TYR A 120 -4.34 -5.79 -1.62
C TYR A 120 -3.39 -6.77 -0.93
N THR A 121 -3.48 -8.04 -1.29
CA THR A 121 -2.48 -9.07 -1.01
C THR A 121 -1.87 -9.58 -2.32
N LEU A 122 -0.65 -10.09 -2.22
CA LEU A 122 0.09 -10.70 -3.33
C LEU A 122 0.47 -12.12 -2.95
N GLN A 123 -0.17 -13.12 -3.56
CA GLN A 123 0.08 -14.54 -3.29
C GLN A 123 0.69 -15.19 -4.53
N ASN A 124 1.81 -15.90 -4.40
CA ASN A 124 2.35 -16.66 -5.52
C ASN A 124 1.39 -17.79 -5.88
N ALA A 125 1.03 -17.91 -7.16
CA ALA A 125 0.01 -18.83 -7.64
C ALA A 125 0.41 -20.30 -7.50
N ALA A 126 1.71 -20.61 -7.57
CA ALA A 126 2.21 -21.98 -7.50
C ALA A 126 2.40 -22.46 -6.06
N SER A 127 2.96 -21.63 -5.18
CA SER A 127 3.28 -22.01 -3.80
C SER A 127 2.16 -21.72 -2.80
N GLY A 128 1.25 -20.80 -3.13
CA GLY A 128 0.25 -20.29 -2.20
C GLY A 128 0.81 -19.39 -1.10
N LEU A 129 2.10 -19.05 -1.14
CA LEU A 129 2.74 -18.16 -0.16
C LEU A 129 2.59 -16.69 -0.57
N TYR A 130 2.49 -15.82 0.42
CA TYR A 130 2.35 -14.38 0.23
C TYR A 130 3.70 -13.68 0.15
N ALA A 131 3.77 -12.65 -0.70
CA ALA A 131 4.82 -11.64 -0.59
C ALA A 131 4.67 -10.92 0.76
N SER A 132 5.62 -11.14 1.66
CA SER A 132 5.48 -10.82 3.08
C SER A 132 6.86 -10.74 3.75
N PHE A 133 6.90 -10.59 5.06
CA PHE A 133 8.11 -10.58 5.89
C PHE A 133 7.74 -10.91 7.33
N GLU A 134 8.71 -11.43 8.08
CA GLU A 134 8.58 -11.72 9.51
C GLU A 134 8.86 -10.49 10.37
N GLY A 135 8.22 -10.44 11.54
CA GLY A 135 8.41 -9.37 12.51
C GLY A 135 7.77 -8.03 12.12
N ASN A 136 8.35 -6.95 12.64
CA ASN A 136 7.86 -5.59 12.47
C ASN A 136 8.33 -5.01 11.12
N PRO A 137 7.50 -4.18 10.45
CA PRO A 137 7.89 -3.52 9.21
C PRO A 137 8.96 -2.47 9.50
N MET A 138 10.19 -2.75 9.08
CA MET A 138 11.32 -1.84 9.21
C MET A 138 11.88 -1.51 7.83
N GLU A 139 12.52 -0.35 7.72
CA GLU A 139 13.26 0.00 6.52
C GLU A 139 14.37 -1.02 6.25
N ASN A 140 14.58 -1.33 4.97
CA ASN A 140 15.45 -2.38 4.44
C ASN A 140 15.07 -3.81 4.83
N ALA A 141 13.93 -4.03 5.49
CA ALA A 141 13.42 -5.38 5.71
C ALA A 141 13.16 -6.06 4.36
N HIS A 142 13.75 -7.23 4.17
CA HIS A 142 13.65 -8.02 2.95
C HIS A 142 12.31 -8.74 2.87
N LEU A 143 11.70 -8.77 1.68
CA LEU A 143 10.46 -9.49 1.45
C LEU A 143 10.75 -10.93 1.07
N GLY A 144 10.08 -11.87 1.71
CA GLY A 144 10.06 -13.28 1.35
C GLY A 144 8.65 -13.78 1.01
N ALA A 145 8.57 -15.06 0.72
CA ALA A 145 7.36 -15.84 0.56
C ALA A 145 7.02 -16.46 1.92
N HIS A 146 5.94 -16.00 2.56
CA HIS A 146 5.50 -16.45 3.88
C HIS A 146 4.01 -16.82 3.89
N PRO A 147 3.55 -17.68 4.82
CA PRO A 147 2.15 -18.07 4.90
C PRO A 147 1.21 -16.94 5.38
N ILE A 148 1.75 -15.94 6.10
CA ILE A 148 0.96 -14.83 6.65
C ILE A 148 0.97 -13.65 5.65
N PRO A 149 -0.19 -13.16 5.21
CA PRO A 149 -0.26 -12.05 4.26
C PRO A 149 0.18 -10.73 4.88
N ARG A 150 0.77 -9.86 4.04
CA ARG A 150 0.84 -8.42 4.29
C ARG A 150 -0.06 -7.70 3.31
N TYR A 151 -0.53 -6.55 3.74
CA TYR A 151 -1.51 -5.76 3.02
C TYR A 151 -0.83 -4.55 2.38
N TYR A 152 -1.17 -4.29 1.13
CA TYR A 152 -0.53 -3.27 0.31
C TYR A 152 -1.54 -2.31 -0.30
N ASP A 153 -1.21 -1.02 -0.27
CA ASP A 153 -1.89 0.00 -1.05
C ASP A 153 -1.19 0.14 -2.40
N LEU A 154 -1.98 0.05 -3.48
CA LEU A 154 -1.52 0.30 -4.83
C LEU A 154 -1.79 1.76 -5.18
N VAL A 155 -0.74 2.59 -5.19
CA VAL A 155 -0.86 4.03 -5.38
C VAL A 155 -0.37 4.41 -6.78
N PRO A 156 -1.20 5.05 -7.63
CA PRO A 156 -0.77 5.50 -8.94
C PRO A 156 0.45 6.44 -8.87
N ASN A 157 1.43 6.23 -9.74
CA ASN A 157 2.59 7.09 -9.90
C ASN A 157 2.57 7.78 -11.27
N GLY A 158 1.62 8.68 -11.47
CA GLY A 158 1.38 9.31 -12.77
C GLY A 158 1.06 8.27 -13.84
N SER A 159 1.61 8.44 -15.04
CA SER A 159 1.48 7.49 -16.15
C SER A 159 2.53 6.37 -16.13
N GLN A 160 3.41 6.33 -15.13
CA GLN A 160 4.57 5.43 -15.11
C GLN A 160 4.26 4.04 -14.54
N GLY A 161 3.12 3.87 -13.85
CA GLY A 161 2.74 2.64 -13.18
C GLY A 161 2.34 2.88 -11.72
N LEU A 162 2.60 1.91 -10.84
CA LEU A 162 2.13 1.91 -9.45
C LEU A 162 3.28 1.90 -8.44
N LYS A 163 3.11 2.60 -7.32
CA LYS A 163 3.87 2.35 -6.08
C LYS A 163 3.11 1.31 -5.27
N VAL A 164 3.83 0.32 -4.75
CA VAL A 164 3.27 -0.70 -3.85
C VAL A 164 3.69 -0.35 -2.43
N MET A 165 2.78 0.28 -1.70
CA MET A 165 2.99 0.78 -0.33
C MET A 165 2.52 -0.26 0.67
N LEU A 166 3.23 -0.46 1.78
CA LEU A 166 2.73 -1.24 2.90
C LEU A 166 1.56 -0.49 3.56
N ARG A 167 0.40 -1.15 3.71
CA ARG A 167 -0.82 -0.55 4.25
C ARG A 167 -0.57 0.11 5.61
N GLY A 168 -0.99 1.37 5.74
CA GLY A 168 -0.85 2.14 6.98
C GLY A 168 0.59 2.56 7.30
N SER A 169 1.52 2.47 6.35
CA SER A 169 2.92 2.83 6.53
C SER A 169 3.42 3.79 5.43
N LYS A 170 4.57 4.40 5.66
CA LYS A 170 5.35 5.14 4.65
C LYS A 170 6.32 4.24 3.87
N LEU A 171 6.39 2.96 4.24
CA LEU A 171 7.26 1.98 3.62
C LEU A 171 6.64 1.47 2.31
N ARG A 172 7.47 1.26 1.30
CA ARG A 172 7.09 0.74 -0.01
C ARG A 172 8.04 -0.35 -0.48
N LEU A 173 7.57 -1.18 -1.39
CA LEU A 173 8.38 -2.20 -2.04
C LEU A 173 9.33 -1.54 -3.04
N ASN A 174 10.61 -1.87 -2.91
CA ASN A 174 11.67 -1.39 -3.78
C ASN A 174 12.80 -2.42 -3.85
N THR A 175 13.82 -2.17 -4.67
CA THR A 175 15.05 -2.97 -4.64
C THR A 175 15.78 -2.74 -3.33
N SER A 176 16.33 -3.80 -2.75
CA SER A 176 17.28 -3.73 -1.64
C SER A 176 18.50 -2.90 -2.05
N PRO A 177 19.01 -2.00 -1.19
CA PRO A 177 20.24 -1.25 -1.45
C PRO A 177 21.50 -2.14 -1.35
N CYS A 178 21.36 -3.39 -0.89
CA CYS A 178 22.46 -4.33 -0.89
C CYS A 178 22.78 -4.75 -2.32
N MET A 179 24.05 -4.59 -2.73
CA MET A 179 24.58 -4.97 -4.04
C MET A 179 24.69 -6.50 -4.19
N MET A 180 23.54 -7.20 -4.13
CA MET A 180 23.44 -8.66 -4.28
C MET A 180 22.71 -9.02 -5.57
N TYR A 181 23.11 -10.15 -6.15
CA TYR A 181 22.46 -10.71 -7.35
C TYR A 181 21.86 -12.09 -7.04
N PRO A 182 20.59 -12.35 -7.41
CA PRO A 182 19.65 -11.42 -8.03
C PRO A 182 19.22 -10.27 -7.10
N PRO A 183 18.78 -9.11 -7.64
CA PRO A 183 18.30 -7.99 -6.84
C PRO A 183 17.11 -8.42 -5.97
N MET A 184 17.25 -8.26 -4.65
CA MET A 184 16.20 -8.62 -3.70
C MET A 184 15.21 -7.48 -3.50
N ILE A 185 13.99 -7.82 -3.09
CA ILE A 185 12.97 -6.81 -2.73
C ILE A 185 13.06 -6.48 -1.24
N ALA A 186 12.99 -5.20 -0.92
CA ALA A 186 13.01 -4.68 0.43
C ALA A 186 11.96 -3.57 0.64
N LEU A 187 11.67 -3.29 1.90
CA LEU A 187 10.93 -2.11 2.30
C LEU A 187 11.84 -0.87 2.28
N SER A 188 11.37 0.24 1.72
CA SER A 188 12.11 1.51 1.70
C SER A 188 11.19 2.69 1.99
N THR A 189 11.75 3.80 2.45
CA THR A 189 11.04 5.09 2.51
C THR A 189 11.32 5.93 1.25
N ASP A 190 10.48 6.93 0.97
CA ASP A 190 10.73 7.91 -0.10
C ASP A 190 11.99 8.77 0.18
N THR A 191 12.34 8.96 1.46
CA THR A 191 13.44 9.84 1.91
C THR A 191 14.85 9.27 1.72
N ASN A 192 15.00 7.95 1.61
CA ASN A 192 16.30 7.29 1.47
C ASN A 192 16.64 6.87 0.04
N ALA A 193 15.81 7.22 -0.95
CA ALA A 193 16.24 7.14 -2.34
C ALA A 193 17.40 8.13 -2.51
N LYS A 194 18.64 7.63 -2.67
CA LYS A 194 19.71 8.47 -3.22
C LYS A 194 19.15 9.11 -4.50
N PRO A 195 19.44 10.38 -4.80
CA PRO A 195 18.91 11.05 -6.00
C PRO A 195 19.16 10.30 -7.31
N SER A 196 20.11 9.35 -7.33
CA SER A 196 20.44 8.47 -8.44
C SER A 196 19.71 7.13 -8.48
N GLU A 197 19.06 6.69 -7.39
CA GLU A 197 18.28 5.45 -7.35
C GLU A 197 16.79 5.78 -7.57
N THR A 198 16.39 5.70 -8.83
CA THR A 198 14.98 5.76 -9.21
C THR A 198 14.23 4.64 -8.48
N SER A 199 13.21 5.04 -7.73
CA SER A 199 12.31 4.09 -7.06
C SER A 199 11.66 3.19 -8.09
N ILE A 200 11.52 1.89 -7.80
CA ILE A 200 10.78 1.01 -8.72
C ILE A 200 9.37 1.57 -8.91
N VAL A 201 8.98 1.69 -10.17
CA VAL A 201 7.58 1.85 -10.55
C VAL A 201 7.09 0.49 -11.06
N TRP A 202 6.08 -0.05 -10.39
CA TRP A 202 5.61 -1.40 -10.62
C TRP A 202 4.55 -1.41 -11.72
N GLU A 203 4.71 -2.32 -12.67
CA GLU A 203 3.75 -2.57 -13.73
C GLU A 203 3.06 -3.92 -13.51
N PHE A 204 1.73 -3.93 -13.54
CA PHE A 204 0.92 -5.11 -13.30
C PHE A 204 0.32 -5.62 -14.63
N HIS A 205 0.80 -6.77 -15.09
CA HIS A 205 0.41 -7.37 -16.36
C HIS A 205 -0.55 -8.55 -16.11
N LEU A 206 -1.85 -8.30 -16.27
CA LEU A 206 -2.90 -9.33 -16.07
C LEU A 206 -2.73 -10.46 -17.09
N GLN A 207 -2.57 -11.69 -16.60
CA GLN A 207 -2.51 -12.87 -17.44
C GLN A 207 -3.92 -13.23 -17.92
N ARG A 208 -4.10 -13.39 -19.23
CA ARG A 208 -5.36 -13.86 -19.79
C ARG A 208 -5.54 -15.32 -19.40
N GLN A 209 -6.57 -15.63 -18.62
CA GLN A 209 -6.97 -17.01 -18.40
C GLN A 209 -7.58 -17.53 -19.70
N SER A 210 -6.86 -18.39 -20.41
CA SER A 210 -7.45 -19.19 -21.47
C SER A 210 -8.45 -20.13 -20.82
N MET A 211 -9.75 -19.88 -20.99
CA MET A 211 -10.78 -20.85 -20.63
C MET A 211 -10.61 -22.07 -21.54
N THR A 212 -10.07 -23.15 -20.98
CA THR A 212 -10.07 -24.49 -21.58
C THR A 212 -11.20 -25.30 -21.00
#